data_AF-J3M012-F1
#
_entry.id   AF-J3M012-F1
#
_cell.length_a   1.000
_cell.length_b   1.000
_cell.length_c   1.000
_cell.angle_alpha   90.00
_cell.angle_beta   90.00
_cell.angle_gamma   90.00
#
_symmetry.space_group_name_H-M   'P 1'
#
loop_
_entity.id
_entity.type
_entity.pdbx_description
1 polymer ?
#
loop_
_entity_poly.entity_id
_entity_poly.type
_entity_poly.pdbx_seq_one_letter_code
_entity_poly.pdbx_strand_id
1 'polypeptide(L)'
;GRFPPPCWTPEETLALARAYTARRLSVGRAHLTSADWAAVADASSPTKTARQCRHKVEKLRRRLRSKRRRPCPLLDAIDLLDGPSPSASPSQSPSPPPPASPPPPPPSPPKKRRMSDDAEDDGESDVVKALRAIGEGFLRAEQRRMEAARKTQQMRMEMALRHLDSQRRLMEALVDRIVHSLE
;
A
#
# COMPACT_ATOMS: atom_id res chain seq x y z
N GLY A 1 10.27 24.13 -40.55
CA GLY A 1 10.03 22.68 -40.39
C GLY A 1 9.77 22.38 -38.93
N ARG A 2 8.69 21.66 -38.61
CA ARG A 2 8.36 21.24 -37.24
C ARG A 2 9.35 20.13 -36.87
N PHE A 3 10.34 20.43 -36.02
CA PHE A 3 11.23 19.41 -35.48
C PHE A 3 10.38 18.31 -34.81
N PRO A 4 10.66 17.01 -35.06
CA PRO A 4 9.96 15.95 -34.35
C PRO A 4 10.13 16.18 -32.85
N PRO A 5 9.08 15.93 -32.03
CA PRO A 5 9.18 16.06 -30.58
C PRO A 5 10.40 15.26 -30.12
N PRO A 6 11.15 15.73 -29.10
CA PRO A 6 12.44 15.17 -28.71
C PRO A 6 12.32 13.65 -28.61
N CYS A 7 12.85 12.96 -29.61
CA CYS A 7 12.72 11.52 -29.78
C CYS A 7 13.68 10.92 -28.76
N TRP A 8 13.13 10.52 -27.62
CA TRP A 8 13.88 9.71 -26.67
C TRP A 8 14.28 8.43 -27.37
N THR A 9 15.58 8.28 -27.67
CA THR A 9 16.09 7.03 -28.23
C THR A 9 16.03 5.93 -27.16
N PRO A 10 16.06 4.65 -27.55
CA PRO A 10 16.14 3.54 -26.60
C PRO A 10 17.35 3.68 -25.68
N GLU A 11 18.51 4.06 -26.24
CA GLU A 11 19.76 4.27 -25.52
C GLU A 11 19.67 5.44 -24.53
N GLU A 12 19.16 6.60 -24.95
CA GLU A 12 18.93 7.74 -24.05
C GLU A 12 17.97 7.36 -22.91
N THR A 13 16.96 6.54 -23.20
CA THR A 13 16.00 6.07 -22.19
C THR A 13 16.66 5.11 -21.19
N LEU A 14 17.57 4.24 -21.66
CA LEU A 14 18.35 3.33 -20.80
C LEU A 14 19.34 4.11 -19.92
N ALA A 15 20.08 5.06 -20.51
CA ALA A 15 20.99 5.94 -19.78
C ALA A 15 20.25 6.74 -18.70
N LEU A 16 19.09 7.31 -19.04
CA LEU A 16 18.22 7.99 -18.07
C LEU A 16 17.74 7.05 -16.94
N ALA A 17 17.35 5.82 -17.26
CA ALA A 17 16.92 4.86 -16.24
C ALA A 17 18.05 4.50 -15.27
N ARG A 18 19.28 4.32 -15.77
CA ARG A 18 20.47 4.07 -14.96
C ARG A 18 20.83 5.27 -14.08
N ALA A 19 20.95 6.46 -14.67
CA ALA A 19 21.25 7.69 -13.93
C ALA A 19 20.19 7.97 -12.83
N TYR A 20 18.91 7.80 -13.16
CA TYR A 20 17.82 7.96 -12.20
C TYR A 20 17.88 6.96 -11.04
N THR A 21 18.11 5.68 -11.33
CA THR A 21 18.17 4.64 -10.30
C THR A 21 19.38 4.84 -9.38
N ALA A 22 20.55 5.13 -9.94
CA ALA A 22 21.76 5.46 -9.18
C ALA A 22 21.52 6.66 -8.24
N ARG A 23 20.97 7.77 -8.76
CA ARG A 23 20.70 8.95 -7.94
C ARG A 23 19.65 8.66 -6.86
N ARG A 24 18.56 7.98 -7.22
CA ARG A 24 17.51 7.62 -6.26
C ARG A 24 18.03 6.74 -5.10
N LEU A 25 18.90 5.78 -5.39
CA LEU A 25 19.51 4.94 -4.37
C LEU A 25 20.43 5.75 -3.46
N SER A 26 21.22 6.66 -4.02
CA SER A 26 22.15 7.49 -3.24
C SER A 26 21.46 8.47 -2.27
N VAL A 27 20.21 8.90 -2.56
CA VAL A 27 19.42 9.76 -1.65
C VAL A 27 18.46 8.91 -0.79
N GLY A 28 18.72 7.61 -0.61
CA GLY A 28 17.92 6.75 0.27
C GLY A 28 16.46 6.60 -0.17
N ARG A 29 16.18 6.62 -1.48
CA ARG A 29 14.83 6.59 -2.07
C ARG A 29 13.93 7.79 -1.76
N ALA A 30 14.49 8.87 -1.21
CA ALA A 30 13.75 10.12 -1.01
C ALA A 30 13.35 10.80 -2.34
N HIS A 31 12.56 11.87 -2.24
CA HIS A 31 12.21 12.70 -3.39
C HIS A 31 13.45 13.44 -3.90
N LEU A 32 13.74 13.29 -5.20
CA LEU A 32 14.83 13.99 -5.87
C LEU A 32 14.57 15.49 -5.89
N THR A 33 15.54 16.27 -5.39
CA THR A 33 15.53 17.74 -5.42
C THR A 33 15.82 18.27 -6.82
N SER A 34 15.71 19.59 -7.03
CA SER A 34 16.06 20.20 -8.33
C SER A 34 17.51 19.96 -8.71
N ALA A 35 18.43 19.99 -7.74
CA ALA A 35 19.85 19.72 -7.96
C ALA A 35 20.08 18.26 -8.37
N ASP A 36 19.38 17.32 -7.74
CA ASP A 36 19.47 15.91 -8.11
C ASP A 36 18.98 15.66 -9.54
N TRP A 37 17.91 16.35 -9.97
CA TRP A 37 17.41 16.23 -11.34
C TRP A 37 18.36 16.84 -12.38
N ALA A 38 19.13 17.87 -12.02
CA ALA A 38 20.20 18.39 -12.86
C ALA A 38 21.31 17.33 -13.03
N ALA A 39 21.80 16.76 -11.93
CA ALA A 39 22.80 15.69 -11.98
C ALA A 39 22.33 14.46 -12.78
N VAL A 40 21.04 14.09 -12.69
CA VAL A 40 20.45 13.02 -13.52
C VAL A 40 20.44 13.39 -15.00
N ALA A 41 20.18 14.65 -15.36
CA ALA A 41 20.23 15.10 -16.74
C ALA A 41 21.65 14.98 -17.30
N ASP A 42 22.62 15.55 -16.58
CA ASP A 42 24.04 15.56 -16.96
C ASP A 42 24.58 14.14 -17.17
N ALA A 43 24.19 13.20 -16.30
CA ALA A 43 24.60 11.79 -16.39
C ALA A 43 23.82 10.94 -17.43
N SER A 44 22.74 11.46 -18.00
CA SER A 44 21.86 10.69 -18.91
C SER A 44 22.03 11.04 -20.39
N SER A 45 22.01 12.32 -20.73
CA SER A 45 22.18 12.81 -22.10
C SER A 45 22.33 14.34 -22.07
N PRO A 46 23.31 14.91 -22.78
CA PRO A 46 23.49 16.36 -22.85
C PRO A 46 22.35 17.06 -23.62
N THR A 47 21.53 16.32 -24.37
CA THR A 47 20.46 16.90 -25.21
C THR A 47 19.14 17.12 -24.47
N LYS A 48 19.02 16.63 -23.23
CA LYS A 48 17.76 16.65 -22.47
C LYS A 48 17.92 17.45 -21.17
N THR A 49 16.95 18.31 -20.90
CA THR A 49 16.95 19.10 -19.66
C THR A 49 16.46 18.29 -18.46
N ALA A 50 16.83 18.70 -17.25
CA ALA A 50 16.34 18.13 -15.99
C ALA A 50 14.81 17.95 -15.94
N ARG A 51 14.07 18.94 -16.44
CA ARG A 51 12.60 18.89 -16.52
C ARG A 51 12.12 17.80 -17.49
N GLN A 52 12.75 17.66 -18.64
CA GLN A 52 12.42 16.62 -19.62
C GLN A 52 12.73 15.23 -19.06
N CYS A 53 13.88 15.07 -18.40
CA CYS A 53 14.27 13.83 -17.72
C CYS A 53 13.26 13.44 -16.64
N ARG A 54 12.89 14.37 -15.76
CA ARG A 54 11.84 14.15 -14.75
C ARG A 54 10.52 13.70 -15.37
N HIS A 55 10.05 14.39 -16.40
CA HIS A 55 8.78 14.08 -17.03
C HIS A 55 8.79 12.71 -17.73
N LYS A 56 9.93 12.35 -18.35
CA LYS A 56 10.13 11.02 -18.96
C LYS A 56 10.14 9.92 -17.90
N VAL A 57 10.87 10.08 -16.79
CA VAL A 57 10.88 9.13 -15.67
C VAL A 57 9.48 8.96 -15.07
N GLU A 58 8.73 10.06 -14.88
CA GLU A 58 7.35 10.00 -14.42
C GLU A 58 6.44 9.21 -15.37
N LYS A 59 6.63 9.37 -16.69
CA LYS A 59 5.90 8.62 -17.71
C LYS A 59 6.27 7.14 -17.69
N LEU A 60 7.55 6.80 -17.53
CA LEU A 60 8.01 5.41 -17.38
C LEU A 60 7.42 4.75 -16.12
N ARG A 61 7.50 5.43 -14.97
CA ARG A 61 6.90 4.95 -13.71
C ARG A 61 5.39 4.75 -13.82
N ARG A 62 4.67 5.64 -14.51
CA ARG A 62 3.24 5.46 -14.79
C ARG A 62 2.98 4.21 -15.63
N ARG A 63 3.69 4.03 -16.76
CA ARG A 63 3.56 2.83 -17.61
C ARG A 63 3.86 1.55 -16.85
N LEU A 64 4.91 1.54 -16.02
CA LEU A 64 5.25 0.37 -15.19
C LEU A 64 4.14 0.09 -14.17
N ARG A 65 3.66 1.09 -13.43
CA ARG A 65 2.52 0.91 -12.51
C ARG A 65 1.27 0.39 -13.21
N SER A 66 0.95 0.89 -14.40
CA SER A 66 -0.18 0.39 -15.20
C SER A 66 0.05 -1.04 -15.70
N LYS A 67 1.29 -1.39 -16.09
CA LYS A 67 1.65 -2.75 -16.51
C LYS A 67 1.64 -3.73 -15.34
N ARG A 68 2.01 -3.29 -14.13
CA ARG A 68 1.94 -4.07 -12.88
C ARG A 68 0.53 -4.27 -12.33
N ARG A 69 -0.46 -3.48 -12.78
CA ARG A 69 -1.88 -3.81 -12.57
C ARG A 69 -2.34 -5.00 -13.41
N ARG A 70 -1.49 -5.53 -14.31
CA ARG A 70 -1.60 -6.91 -14.80
C ARG A 70 -0.82 -7.81 -13.84
N PRO A 71 -1.40 -8.91 -13.34
CA PRO A 71 -0.71 -9.81 -12.40
C PRO A 71 0.66 -10.22 -12.98
N CYS A 72 1.74 -9.94 -12.26
CA CYS A 72 3.10 -10.30 -12.64
C CYS A 72 3.81 -10.84 -11.39
N PRO A 73 3.65 -12.15 -11.08
CA PRO A 73 4.05 -12.74 -9.80
C PRO A 73 5.52 -12.51 -9.45
N LEU A 74 6.39 -12.50 -10.46
CA LEU A 74 7.84 -12.32 -10.29
C LEU A 74 8.21 -10.92 -9.77
N LEU A 75 7.53 -9.87 -10.25
CA LEU A 75 7.85 -8.49 -9.85
C LEU A 75 7.25 -8.15 -8.47
N ASP A 76 6.14 -8.78 -8.12
CA ASP A 76 5.50 -8.62 -6.81
C ASP A 76 6.29 -9.32 -5.69
N ALA A 77 6.98 -10.42 -6.01
CA ALA A 77 7.92 -11.08 -5.11
C ALA A 77 9.16 -10.22 -4.82
N ILE A 78 9.65 -9.46 -5.82
CA ILE A 78 10.83 -8.58 -5.66
C ILE A 78 10.50 -7.36 -4.80
N ASP A 79 9.30 -6.77 -4.96
CA ASP A 79 8.85 -5.65 -4.11
C ASP A 79 8.59 -6.07 -2.66
N LEU A 80 8.24 -7.34 -2.42
CA LEU A 80 8.07 -7.89 -1.07
C LEU A 80 9.39 -7.93 -0.29
N LEU A 81 10.52 -8.06 -1.00
CA LEU A 81 11.87 -8.02 -0.43
C LEU A 81 12.34 -6.58 -0.15
N ASP A 82 11.71 -5.57 -0.75
CA ASP A 82 12.20 -4.18 -0.73
C ASP A 82 11.52 -3.27 0.30
N GLY A 83 10.55 -3.80 1.04
CA GLY A 83 9.86 -3.13 2.16
C GLY A 83 8.93 -1.98 1.74
N PRO A 84 7.72 -1.86 2.31
CA PRO A 84 6.84 -0.73 2.02
C PRO A 84 7.44 0.56 2.58
N SER A 85 7.98 1.41 1.71
CA SER A 85 8.20 2.83 2.01
C SER A 85 6.84 3.48 2.34
N PRO A 86 6.70 4.24 3.44
CA PRO A 86 5.42 4.73 3.96
C PRO A 86 4.90 5.95 3.17
N SER A 87 4.64 5.81 1.87
CA SER A 87 4.05 6.89 1.06
C SER A 87 3.10 6.38 -0.02
N ALA A 88 2.28 5.40 0.32
CA ALA A 88 1.09 5.09 -0.45
C ALA A 88 -0.11 5.02 0.51
N SER A 89 -0.61 6.20 0.89
CA SER A 89 -1.94 6.33 1.48
C SER A 89 -2.97 5.78 0.48
N PRO A 90 -3.77 4.77 0.83
CA PRO A 90 -5.04 4.54 0.17
C PRO A 90 -6.05 5.49 0.82
N SER A 91 -6.11 6.72 0.33
CA SER A 91 -7.29 7.55 0.50
C SER A 91 -8.43 6.90 -0.28
N GLN A 92 -9.28 6.17 0.44
CA GLN A 92 -10.68 5.94 0.11
C GLN A 92 -11.35 5.34 1.36
N SER A 93 -11.66 6.21 2.30
CA SER A 93 -12.72 5.96 3.25
C SER A 93 -14.03 6.36 2.53
N PRO A 94 -14.99 5.45 2.29
CA PRO A 94 -16.30 5.86 1.82
C PRO A 94 -16.98 6.64 2.95
N SER A 95 -17.31 7.89 2.69
CA SER A 95 -18.14 8.69 3.60
C SER A 95 -19.46 7.96 3.88
N PRO A 96 -19.94 7.92 5.14
CA PRO A 96 -21.25 7.36 5.44
C PRO A 96 -22.36 8.17 4.74
N PRO A 97 -23.49 7.55 4.33
CA PRO A 97 -24.62 8.29 3.78
C PRO A 97 -25.20 9.25 4.84
N PRO A 98 -25.82 10.37 4.43
CA PRO A 98 -26.47 11.27 5.38
C PRO A 98 -27.62 10.54 6.09
N PRO A 99 -27.84 10.77 7.40
CA PRO A 99 -28.95 10.14 8.11
C PRO A 99 -30.28 10.63 7.52
N ALA A 100 -31.20 9.71 7.29
CA ALA A 100 -32.58 10.02 6.97
C ALA A 100 -33.19 10.89 8.09
N SER A 101 -33.93 11.93 7.70
CA SER A 101 -34.62 12.85 8.62
C SER A 101 -35.47 12.07 9.64
N PRO A 102 -35.43 12.43 10.94
CA PRO A 102 -36.26 11.76 11.93
C PRO A 102 -37.75 12.15 11.75
N PRO A 103 -38.70 11.23 11.98
CA PRO A 103 -40.12 11.55 12.04
C PRO A 103 -40.42 12.48 13.23
N PRO A 104 -41.49 13.30 13.18
CA PRO A 104 -41.81 14.24 14.25
C PRO A 104 -42.17 13.51 15.56
N PRO A 105 -41.87 14.09 16.73
CA PRO A 105 -42.14 13.45 18.01
C PRO A 105 -43.64 13.44 18.34
N PRO A 106 -44.15 12.38 19.02
CA PRO A 106 -45.51 12.38 19.55
C PRO A 106 -45.65 13.34 20.75
N PRO A 107 -46.87 13.83 21.04
CA PRO A 107 -47.10 14.84 22.08
C PRO A 107 -46.77 14.34 23.48
N SER A 108 -46.07 15.17 24.25
CA SER A 108 -45.63 14.88 25.62
C SER A 108 -46.82 14.81 26.61
N PRO A 109 -46.86 13.82 27.52
CA PRO A 109 -47.76 13.85 28.67
C PRO A 109 -47.18 14.71 29.82
N PRO A 110 -48.05 15.25 30.71
CA PRO A 110 -47.68 16.33 31.62
C PRO A 110 -46.82 15.88 32.80
N LYS A 111 -45.97 16.83 33.26
CA LYS A 111 -45.11 16.78 34.44
C LYS A 111 -45.80 16.16 35.66
N LYS A 112 -45.29 15.03 36.13
CA LYS A 112 -45.55 14.53 37.49
C LYS A 112 -44.23 14.44 38.25
N ARG A 113 -44.02 15.45 39.10
CA ARG A 113 -43.00 15.44 40.14
C ARG A 113 -43.22 14.19 41.01
N ARG A 114 -42.27 13.26 41.03
CA ARG A 114 -42.05 12.35 42.18
C ARG A 114 -40.56 12.13 42.35
N MET A 115 -40.12 12.47 43.55
CA MET A 115 -38.82 12.17 44.13
C MET A 115 -38.71 10.67 44.40
N SER A 116 -37.44 10.25 44.54
CA SER A 116 -36.94 9.03 45.17
C SER A 116 -36.79 7.83 44.24
N ASP A 117 -35.56 7.60 43.79
CA ASP A 117 -34.87 6.36 44.15
C ASP A 117 -33.36 6.64 44.22
N ASP A 118 -32.82 6.45 45.42
CA ASP A 118 -31.40 6.42 45.74
C ASP A 118 -30.75 5.27 44.97
N ALA A 119 -29.91 5.60 44.00
CA ALA A 119 -28.92 4.69 43.47
C ALA A 119 -27.57 5.36 43.70
N GLU A 120 -26.86 4.84 44.69
CA GLU A 120 -25.45 5.07 45.00
C GLU A 120 -24.67 5.59 43.78
N ASP A 121 -24.43 6.90 43.78
CA ASP A 121 -23.54 7.57 42.84
C ASP A 121 -22.12 7.10 43.15
N ASP A 122 -21.76 5.94 42.60
CA ASP A 122 -20.37 5.53 42.43
C ASP A 122 -19.73 6.59 41.52
N GLY A 123 -19.08 7.55 42.17
CA GLY A 123 -18.70 8.89 41.71
C GLY A 123 -17.69 8.97 40.57
N GLU A 124 -17.82 8.08 39.59
CA GLU A 124 -17.11 8.15 38.33
C GLU A 124 -18.03 8.79 37.29
N SER A 125 -17.72 10.07 37.00
CA SER A 125 -18.41 10.92 36.02
C SER A 125 -18.69 10.14 34.73
N ASP A 126 -19.89 10.32 34.18
CA ASP A 126 -20.34 9.70 32.91
C ASP A 126 -19.31 9.92 31.77
N VAL A 127 -18.59 11.04 31.81
CA VAL A 127 -17.50 11.35 30.88
C VAL A 127 -16.33 10.36 31.00
N VAL A 128 -15.97 9.95 32.22
CA VAL A 128 -14.88 8.99 32.47
C VAL A 128 -15.30 7.58 32.02
N LYS A 129 -16.55 7.21 32.27
CA LYS A 129 -17.13 5.95 31.77
C LYS A 129 -17.14 5.90 30.22
N ALA A 130 -17.52 7.00 29.58
CA ALA A 130 -17.47 7.14 28.13
C ALA A 130 -16.02 7.06 27.58
N LEU A 131 -15.06 7.74 28.24
CA LEU A 131 -13.66 7.69 27.83
C LEU A 131 -13.07 6.27 27.92
N ARG A 132 -13.41 5.54 28.99
CA ARG A 132 -13.01 4.13 29.16
C ARG A 132 -13.58 3.25 28.06
N ALA A 133 -14.88 3.38 27.76
CA ALA A 133 -15.53 2.62 26.70
C ALA A 133 -14.90 2.89 25.32
N ILE A 134 -14.52 4.14 25.04
CA ILE A 134 -13.79 4.50 23.83
C ILE A 134 -12.42 3.83 23.78
N GLY A 135 -11.65 3.87 24.88
CA GLY A 135 -10.35 3.23 24.98
C GLY A 135 -10.41 1.70 24.77
N GLU A 136 -11.39 1.04 25.37
CA GLU A 136 -11.63 -0.40 25.19
C GLU A 136 -12.09 -0.74 23.76
N GLY A 137 -12.89 0.13 23.14
CA GLY A 137 -13.28 0.01 21.74
C GLY A 137 -12.07 0.08 20.81
N PHE A 138 -11.16 1.02 21.07
CA PHE A 138 -9.93 1.18 20.32
C PHE A 138 -8.99 -0.03 20.45
N LEU A 139 -8.73 -0.51 21.67
CA LEU A 139 -7.87 -1.68 21.90
C LEU A 139 -8.43 -2.94 21.21
N ARG A 140 -9.75 -3.16 21.27
CA ARG A 140 -10.42 -4.25 20.53
C ARG A 140 -10.27 -4.10 19.01
N ALA A 141 -10.34 -2.88 18.48
CA ALA A 141 -10.15 -2.63 17.05
C ALA A 141 -8.70 -2.90 16.62
N GLU A 142 -7.72 -2.47 17.41
CA GLU A 142 -6.29 -2.73 17.15
C GLU A 142 -5.95 -4.22 17.23
N GLN A 143 -6.49 -4.93 18.22
CA GLN A 143 -6.33 -6.38 18.34
C GLN A 143 -6.82 -7.12 17.09
N ARG A 144 -8.02 -6.78 16.59
CA ARG A 144 -8.57 -7.39 15.37
C ARG A 144 -7.73 -7.07 14.14
N ARG A 145 -7.18 -5.85 14.03
CA ARG A 145 -6.28 -5.46 12.93
C ARG A 145 -5.00 -6.29 12.96
N MET A 146 -4.41 -6.47 14.14
CA MET A 146 -3.21 -7.30 14.31
C MET A 146 -3.48 -8.77 13.96
N GLU A 147 -4.60 -9.32 14.41
CA GLU A 147 -5.00 -10.69 14.08
C GLU A 147 -5.24 -10.88 12.58
N ALA A 148 -5.91 -9.93 11.93
CA ALA A 148 -6.13 -9.96 10.49
C ALA A 148 -4.79 -9.89 9.72
N ALA A 149 -3.86 -9.04 10.17
CA ALA A 149 -2.53 -8.94 9.59
C ALA A 149 -1.77 -10.27 9.72
N ARG A 150 -1.80 -10.91 10.90
CA ARG A 150 -1.18 -12.21 11.14
C ARG A 150 -1.79 -13.32 10.28
N LYS A 151 -3.13 -13.41 10.22
CA LYS A 151 -3.84 -14.39 9.36
C LYS A 151 -3.46 -14.22 7.90
N THR A 152 -3.34 -12.97 7.44
CA THR A 152 -2.91 -12.66 6.08
C THR A 152 -1.47 -13.13 5.82
N GLN A 153 -0.55 -12.86 6.75
CA GLN A 153 0.84 -13.33 6.64
C GLN A 153 0.93 -14.86 6.68
N GLN A 154 0.16 -15.52 7.54
CA GLN A 154 0.09 -16.96 7.64
C GLN A 154 -0.39 -17.59 6.33
N MET A 155 -1.47 -17.09 5.75
CA MET A 155 -1.98 -17.56 4.46
C MET A 155 -0.95 -17.36 3.34
N ARG A 156 -0.25 -16.22 3.33
CA ARG A 156 0.84 -15.98 2.36
C ARG A 156 1.97 -16.99 2.50
N MET A 157 2.40 -17.27 3.73
CA MET A 157 3.45 -18.25 4.01
C MET A 157 3.02 -19.67 3.61
N GLU A 158 1.79 -20.07 3.96
CA GLU A 158 1.24 -21.37 3.61
C GLU A 158 1.15 -21.56 2.09
N MET A 159 0.68 -20.55 1.37
CA MET A 159 0.62 -20.61 -0.09
C MET A 159 2.02 -20.64 -0.73
N ALA A 160 3.00 -19.94 -0.16
CA ALA A 160 4.39 -20.01 -0.60
C ALA A 160 4.99 -21.40 -0.39
N LEU A 161 4.76 -22.02 0.78
CA LEU A 161 5.19 -23.39 1.06
C LEU A 161 4.54 -24.40 0.10
N ARG A 162 3.23 -24.31 -0.10
CA ARG A 162 2.52 -25.15 -1.09
C ARG A 162 3.09 -25.01 -2.49
N HIS A 163 3.47 -23.79 -2.88
CA HIS A 163 4.09 -23.56 -4.17
C HIS A 163 5.44 -24.27 -4.28
N LEU A 164 6.32 -24.12 -3.28
CA LEU A 164 7.61 -24.79 -3.26
C LEU A 164 7.47 -26.32 -3.21
N ASP A 165 6.55 -26.85 -2.40
CA ASP A 165 6.26 -28.28 -2.33
C ASP A 165 5.77 -28.82 -3.68
N SER A 166 4.97 -28.06 -4.42
CA SER A 166 4.53 -28.45 -5.76
C SER A 166 5.69 -28.52 -6.75
N GLN A 167 6.61 -27.56 -6.70
CA GLN A 167 7.83 -27.56 -7.53
C GLN A 167 8.73 -28.75 -7.19
N ARG A 168 8.90 -29.04 -5.90
CA ARG A 168 9.65 -30.20 -5.42
C ARG A 168 9.07 -31.50 -5.96
N ARG A 169 7.76 -31.71 -5.86
CA ARG A 169 7.09 -32.93 -6.36
C ARG A 169 7.26 -33.12 -7.87
N LEU A 170 7.20 -32.03 -8.65
CA LEU A 170 7.45 -32.10 -10.10
C LEU A 170 8.90 -32.49 -10.39
N MET A 171 9.85 -31.97 -9.62
CA MET A 171 11.27 -32.31 -9.75
C MET A 171 11.54 -33.76 -9.37
N GLU A 172 10.97 -34.24 -8.25
CA GLU A 172 11.07 -35.65 -7.82
C GLU A 172 10.50 -36.57 -8.90
N ALA A 173 9.32 -36.30 -9.45
CA ALA A 173 8.72 -37.10 -10.51
C ALA A 173 9.57 -37.13 -11.81
N LEU A 174 10.24 -36.01 -12.15
CA LEU A 174 11.16 -35.96 -13.28
C LEU A 174 12.40 -36.82 -13.03
N VAL A 175 13.01 -36.69 -11.85
CA VAL A 175 14.17 -37.48 -11.45
C VAL A 175 13.84 -38.97 -11.46
N ASP A 176 12.71 -39.36 -10.85
CA ASP A 176 12.23 -40.73 -10.86
C ASP A 176 12.13 -41.24 -12.30
N ARG A 177 11.48 -40.49 -13.20
CA ARG A 177 11.33 -40.92 -14.60
C ARG A 177 12.66 -41.10 -15.32
N ILE A 178 13.67 -40.28 -15.03
CA ILE A 178 15.01 -40.43 -15.59
C ILE A 178 15.66 -41.71 -15.06
N VAL A 179 15.62 -41.94 -13.75
CA VAL A 179 16.20 -43.15 -13.13
C VAL A 179 15.56 -44.41 -13.71
N HIS A 180 14.22 -44.46 -13.78
CA HIS A 180 13.49 -45.58 -14.37
C HIS A 180 13.70 -45.74 -15.89
N SER A 181 14.26 -44.75 -16.59
CA SER A 181 14.60 -44.86 -18.02
C SER A 181 16.04 -45.34 -18.24
N LEU A 182 16.84 -45.42 -17.17
CA LEU A 182 18.23 -45.87 -17.20
C LEU A 182 18.41 -47.30 -16.68
N GLU A 183 17.39 -47.86 -16.02
CA GLU A 183 17.26 -49.28 -15.68
C GLU A 183 16.53 -50.05 -16.78
#